data_AF-A0A656YYC4-F1
#
_entry.id   AF-A0A656YYC4-F1
#
_cell.length_a   1.000
_cell.length_b   1.000
_cell.length_c   1.000
_cell.angle_alpha   90.00
_cell.angle_beta   90.00
_cell.angle_gamma   90.00
#
_symmetry.space_group_name_H-M   'P 1'
#
loop_
_entity.id
_entity.type
_entity.pdbx_description
1 polymer ?
#
loop_
_entity_poly.entity_id
_entity_poly.type
_entity_poly.pdbx_seq_one_letter_code
_entity_poly.pdbx_strand_id
1 'polypeptide(L)'
;METRFDGLCEFVTRRGRMKILTRLLEELKTPTEIAERLNITKNAVYGWLNEKKRHPSNEHVRELLKILNNENEEKFREILVEELQIFQKLIFKF
;
A
#
# COMPACT_ATOMS: atom_id res chain seq x y z
N MET A 1 -10.96 11.20 22.76
CA MET A 1 -11.06 9.84 22.19
C MET A 1 -10.68 9.95 20.73
N GLU A 2 -9.39 9.86 20.43
CA GLU A 2 -8.94 9.79 19.03
C GLU A 2 -9.52 8.49 18.47
N THR A 3 -10.34 8.59 17.44
CA THR A 3 -10.86 7.43 16.74
C THR A 3 -9.68 6.58 16.28
N ARG A 4 -9.66 5.28 16.64
CA ARG A 4 -8.71 4.23 16.21
C ARG A 4 -8.86 3.93 14.72
N PHE A 5 -8.84 4.98 13.91
CA PHE A 5 -9.15 4.94 12.50
C PHE A 5 -7.90 5.42 11.78
N ASP A 6 -7.15 4.49 11.18
CA ASP A 6 -5.87 4.79 10.52
C ASP A 6 -6.03 5.54 9.18
N GLY A 7 -7.22 6.08 8.91
CA GLY A 7 -7.53 6.89 7.74
C GLY A 7 -7.73 6.04 6.49
N LEU A 8 -7.27 6.55 5.35
CA LEU A 8 -7.39 5.92 4.04
C LEU A 8 -6.89 4.45 4.01
N CYS A 9 -5.87 4.15 4.83
CA CYS A 9 -5.22 2.84 4.85
C CYS A 9 -6.14 1.70 5.34
N GLU A 10 -7.19 2.03 6.10
CA GLU A 10 -8.22 1.08 6.52
C GLU A 10 -9.05 0.56 5.33
N PHE A 11 -9.20 1.40 4.30
CA PHE A 11 -9.97 1.06 3.10
C PHE A 11 -9.13 0.40 2.02
N VAL A 12 -7.80 0.31 2.19
CA VAL A 12 -6.94 -0.37 1.24
C VAL A 12 -6.99 -1.87 1.50
N THR A 13 -7.65 -2.57 0.60
CA THR A 13 -7.74 -4.03 0.58
C THR A 13 -6.36 -4.65 0.56
N ARG A 14 -6.25 -5.87 1.07
CA ARG A 14 -4.99 -6.63 1.02
C ARG A 14 -4.39 -6.71 -0.39
N ARG A 15 -5.23 -6.84 -1.42
CA ARG A 15 -4.81 -6.82 -2.83
C ARG A 15 -4.25 -5.45 -3.21
N GLY A 16 -4.94 -4.36 -2.85
CA GLY A 16 -4.47 -2.99 -3.04
C GLY A 16 -3.11 -2.74 -2.39
N ARG A 17 -2.89 -3.22 -1.16
CA ARG A 17 -1.59 -3.10 -0.46
C ARG A 17 -0.44 -3.71 -1.24
N MET A 18 -0.66 -4.90 -1.78
CA MET A 18 0.34 -5.57 -2.61
C MET A 18 0.53 -4.85 -3.94
N LYS A 19 -0.54 -4.29 -4.53
CA LYS A 19 -0.45 -3.49 -5.75
C LYS A 19 0.40 -2.23 -5.56
N ILE A 20 0.24 -1.52 -4.44
CA ILE A 20 1.09 -0.37 -4.07
C ILE A 20 2.56 -0.79 -4.03
N LEU A 21 2.86 -1.90 -3.35
CA LEU A 21 4.22 -2.43 -3.26
C LEU A 21 4.80 -2.79 -4.64
N THR A 22 4.01 -3.43 -5.50
CA THR A 22 4.42 -3.75 -6.88
C THR A 22 4.70 -2.49 -7.70
N ARG A 23 3.84 -1.46 -7.62
CA ARG A 23 4.07 -0.20 -8.33
C ARG A 23 5.34 0.50 -7.86
N LEU A 24 5.60 0.51 -6.55
CA LEU A 24 6.83 1.06 -6.03
C LEU A 24 8.08 0.28 -6.47
N LEU A 25 8.00 -1.03 -6.63
CA LEU A 25 9.11 -1.81 -7.20
C LEU A 25 9.40 -1.46 -8.65
N GLU A 26 8.37 -1.11 -9.44
CA GLU A 26 8.55 -0.63 -10.82
C GLU A 26 9.31 0.71 -10.83
N GLU A 27 9.02 1.62 -9.91
CA GLU A 27 9.68 2.94 -9.82
C GLU A 27 11.09 2.85 -9.20
N LEU A 28 11.21 2.19 -8.05
CA LEU A 28 12.40 2.16 -7.21
C LEU A 28 13.37 1.01 -7.53
N LYS A 29 12.99 0.13 -8.47
CA LYS A 29 13.76 -0.99 -9.03
C LYS A 29 14.13 -2.12 -8.06
N THR A 30 14.26 -1.86 -6.75
CA THR A 30 14.73 -2.86 -5.79
C THR A 30 13.92 -2.89 -4.49
N PRO A 31 13.71 -4.07 -3.88
CA PRO A 31 13.12 -4.17 -2.54
C PRO A 31 13.97 -3.50 -1.45
N THR A 32 15.29 -3.37 -1.69
CA THR A 32 16.22 -2.68 -0.78
C THR A 32 15.87 -1.20 -0.66
N GLU A 33 15.68 -0.52 -1.78
CA GLU A 33 15.34 0.91 -1.82
C GLU A 33 14.02 1.19 -1.08
N ILE A 34 13.02 0.32 -1.23
CA ILE A 34 11.75 0.41 -0.50
C ILE A 34 11.96 0.27 1.01
N ALA A 35 12.79 -0.71 1.43
CA ALA A 35 13.09 -0.92 2.85
C ALA A 35 13.79 0.28 3.48
N GLU A 36 14.74 0.88 2.76
CA GLU A 36 15.48 2.08 3.19
C GLU A 36 14.55 3.28 3.35
N ARG A 37 13.67 3.53 2.38
CA ARG A 37 12.69 4.64 2.45
C ARG A 37 11.64 4.46 3.54
N LEU A 38 11.30 3.22 3.87
CA LEU A 38 10.40 2.89 4.98
C LEU A 38 11.13 2.81 6.33
N ASN A 39 12.45 2.89 6.36
CA ASN A 39 13.28 2.65 7.55
C ASN A 39 12.96 1.30 8.24
N ILE A 40 12.86 0.23 7.45
CA ILE A 40 12.62 -1.14 7.93
C ILE A 40 13.66 -2.11 7.39
N THR A 41 13.66 -3.34 7.90
CA THR A 41 14.55 -4.39 7.41
C THR A 41 14.16 -4.84 6.00
N LYS A 42 15.17 -5.14 5.16
CA LYS A 42 14.96 -5.75 3.83
C LYS A 42 14.12 -7.03 3.93
N ASN A 43 14.33 -7.82 4.98
CA ASN A 43 13.59 -9.06 5.25
C ASN A 43 12.08 -8.82 5.43
N ALA A 44 11.66 -7.67 5.96
CA ALA A 44 10.24 -7.33 6.04
C ALA A 44 9.62 -7.19 4.64
N VAL A 45 10.28 -6.44 3.75
CA VAL A 45 9.82 -6.25 2.36
C VAL A 45 9.86 -7.56 1.59
N TYR A 46 10.93 -8.34 1.69
CA TYR A 46 11.01 -9.68 1.08
C TYR A 46 9.92 -10.61 1.62
N GLY A 47 9.60 -10.52 2.92
CA GLY A 47 8.49 -11.27 3.51
C GLY A 47 7.15 -10.93 2.86
N TRP A 48 6.88 -9.66 2.56
CA TRP A 48 5.66 -9.27 1.83
C TRP A 48 5.63 -9.81 0.40
N LEU A 49 6.78 -9.81 -0.30
CA LEU A 49 6.86 -10.25 -1.70
C LEU A 49 6.77 -11.77 -1.86
N ASN A 50 7.37 -12.52 -0.95
CA ASN A 50 7.54 -13.97 -1.09
C ASN A 50 6.49 -14.78 -0.33
N GLU A 51 5.92 -14.24 0.76
CA GLU A 51 4.99 -14.98 1.60
C GLU A 51 3.53 -14.61 1.32
N LYS A 52 2.76 -15.55 0.76
CA LYS A 52 1.34 -15.36 0.39
C LYS A 52 0.44 -14.86 1.52
N LYS A 53 0.83 -14.99 2.80
CA LYS A 53 0.03 -14.58 3.96
C LYS A 53 0.45 -13.23 4.58
N ARG A 54 1.60 -12.68 4.18
CA ARG A 54 2.07 -11.38 4.68
C ARG A 54 1.67 -10.25 3.73
N HIS A 55 1.56 -9.06 4.30
CA HIS A 55 1.33 -7.81 3.59
C HIS A 55 1.72 -6.63 4.52
N PRO A 56 1.89 -5.42 3.96
CA PRO A 56 2.14 -4.23 4.76
C PRO A 56 0.98 -3.96 5.76
N SER A 57 1.34 -3.52 6.97
CA SER A 57 0.38 -3.02 7.99
C SER A 57 -0.19 -1.65 7.56
N ASN A 58 -1.20 -1.14 8.26
CA ASN A 58 -1.79 0.18 7.94
C ASN A 58 -0.74 1.29 7.95
N GLU A 59 0.12 1.30 8.95
CA GLU A 59 1.25 2.22 9.06
C GLU A 59 2.18 2.16 7.84
N HIS A 60 2.62 0.95 7.45
CA HIS A 60 3.47 0.80 6.28
C HIS A 60 2.76 1.17 4.98
N VAL A 61 1.46 0.87 4.84
CA VAL A 61 0.68 1.29 3.66
C VAL A 61 0.63 2.80 3.54
N ARG A 62 0.48 3.51 4.67
CA ARG A 62 0.48 4.98 4.70
C ARG A 62 1.79 5.52 4.13
N GLU A 63 2.92 5.00 4.60
CA GLU A 63 4.23 5.46 4.13
C GLU A 63 4.49 5.06 2.68
N LEU A 64 4.12 3.83 2.27
CA LEU A 64 4.19 3.40 0.87
C LEU A 64 3.37 4.33 -0.05
N LEU A 65 2.16 4.72 0.34
CA LEU A 65 1.34 5.64 -0.43
C LEU A 65 1.97 7.03 -0.55
N LYS A 66 2.59 7.56 0.52
CA LYS A 66 3.33 8.83 0.46
C LYS A 66 4.50 8.75 -0.51
N ILE A 67 5.30 7.67 -0.44
CA ILE A 67 6.41 7.45 -1.36
C ILE A 67 5.88 7.38 -2.79
N LEU A 68 4.82 6.60 -3.05
CA LEU A 68 4.27 6.44 -4.39
C LEU A 68 3.72 7.76 -4.94
N ASN A 69 3.05 8.57 -4.12
CA ASN A 69 2.58 9.89 -4.55
C ASN A 69 3.73 10.81 -4.98
N ASN A 70 4.87 10.73 -4.28
CA ASN A 70 6.04 11.55 -4.60
C ASN A 70 6.78 11.05 -5.86
N GLU A 71 6.81 9.73 -6.09
CA GLU A 71 7.48 9.12 -7.25
C GLU A 71 6.60 9.14 -8.50
N ASN A 72 5.30 8.85 -8.35
CA ASN A 72 4.36 8.71 -9.44
C ASN A 72 2.91 8.96 -8.96
N GLU A 73 2.53 10.24 -8.94
CA GLU A 73 1.19 10.69 -8.54
C GLU A 73 0.08 10.04 -9.37
N GLU A 74 0.30 9.81 -10.66
CA GLU A 74 -0.69 9.17 -11.54
C GLU A 74 -1.02 7.76 -11.05
N LYS A 75 -0.01 6.91 -10.84
CA LYS A 75 -0.20 5.55 -10.31
C LYS A 75 -0.81 5.55 -8.91
N PHE A 76 -0.44 6.52 -8.08
CA PHE A 76 -1.06 6.71 -6.77
C PHE A 76 -2.57 6.95 -6.91
N ARG A 77 -2.99 7.89 -7.76
CA ARG A 77 -4.41 8.20 -8.01
C ARG A 77 -5.16 7.02 -8.59
N GLU A 78 -4.57 6.30 -9.56
CA GLU A 78 -5.16 5.09 -10.14
C GLU A 78 -5.52 4.06 -9.06
N ILE A 79 -4.57 3.76 -8.15
CA ILE A 79 -4.80 2.79 -7.08
C ILE A 79 -5.94 3.24 -6.17
N LEU A 80 -5.99 4.53 -5.80
CA LEU A 80 -7.06 5.03 -4.92
C LEU A 80 -8.44 4.98 -5.58
N VAL A 81 -8.53 5.28 -6.87
CA VAL A 81 -9.78 5.19 -7.63
C VAL A 81 -10.26 3.74 -7.68
N GLU A 82 -9.37 2.78 -7.90
CA GLU A 82 -9.73 1.35 -7.89
C GLU A 82 -10.24 0.89 -6.52
N GLU A 83 -9.56 1.26 -5.43
CA GLU A 83 -10.00 0.91 -4.07
C GLU A 83 -11.34 1.57 -3.73
N LEU A 84 -11.56 2.82 -4.16
CA LEU A 84 -12.85 3.50 -4.02
C LEU A 84 -13.97 2.74 -4.76
N GLN A 85 -13.72 2.28 -5.98
CA GLN A 85 -14.70 1.50 -6.74
C GLN A 85 -15.02 0.16 -6.07
N ILE A 86 -14.02 -0.49 -5.46
CA ILE A 86 -14.23 -1.72 -4.67
C ILE A 86 -15.13 -1.41 -3.47
N PHE A 87 -14.80 -0.35 -2.72
CA PHE A 87 -15.58 0.06 -1.57
C PHE A 87 -17.03 0.42 -1.94
N GLN A 88 -17.22 1.18 -3.02
CA GLN A 88 -18.54 1.54 -3.55
C GLN A 88 -19.37 0.29 -3.88
N LYS A 89 -18.76 -0.73 -4.53
CA LYS A 89 -19.44 -2.00 -4.83
C LYS A 89 -19.85 -2.77 -3.58
N LEU A 90 -19.11 -2.64 -2.48
CA LEU A 90 -19.47 -3.27 -1.20
C LEU A 90 -20.67 -2.58 -0.56
N ILE A 91 -20.73 -1.25 -0.64
CA ILE A 91 -21.88 -0.47 -0.15
C ILE A 91 -23.17 -0.89 -0.87
N PHE A 92 -23.14 -1.01 -2.21
CA PHE A 92 -24.32 -1.38 -3.00
C PHE A 92 -24.72 -2.87 -2.90
N LYS A 93 -23.93 -3.69 -2.22
CA LYS A 93 -24.25 -5.11 -1.95
C LYS A 93 -24.88 -5.33 -0.57
N PHE A 94 -24.95 -4.29 0.24
CA PHE A 94 -25.66 -4.26 1.51
C PHE A 94 -27.13 -3.92 1.30
#